data_AF-A0A7S2TB89-F1
#
_entry.id   AF-A0A7S2TB89-F1
#
_cell.length_a   1.000
_cell.length_b   1.000
_cell.length_c   1.000
_cell.angle_alpha   90.00
_cell.angle_beta   90.00
_cell.angle_gamma   90.00
#
_symmetry.space_group_name_H-M   'P 1'
#
loop_
_entity.id
_entity.type
_entity.pdbx_description
1 polymer ?
#
loop_
_entity_poly.entity_id
_entity_poly.type
_entity_poly.pdbx_seq_one_letter_code
_entity_poly.pdbx_strand_id
1 'polypeptide(L)'
;SNLLSLSHIYVTLDSHQKYHIAHPLFWVNARNEHPEPFTTITKKMVETGEWKTKRKEHQAWGLRYVTQLAEKGNFELTIWPEHCLIGTSGHNVRQVIQDALHEWEEVQGKAVTYVMKGNNSKSEHYSAIKAEVIVPGDEWNTSLNNVLLNELKRHMRLLICGQ
;
A
#
# COMPACT_ATOMS: atom_id res chain seq x y z
N SER A 1 -18.34 -25.86 3.85
CA SER A 1 -17.03 -25.47 3.32
C SER A 1 -17.19 -24.97 1.88
N ASN A 2 -16.57 -23.86 1.50
CA ASN A 2 -16.63 -23.26 0.16
C ASN A 2 -15.42 -23.64 -0.72
N LEU A 3 -14.60 -24.61 -0.28
CA LEU A 3 -13.35 -24.97 -0.96
C LEU A 3 -13.55 -25.36 -2.43
N LEU A 4 -14.66 -26.04 -2.75
CA LEU A 4 -14.98 -26.45 -4.13
C LEU A 4 -15.67 -25.36 -4.96
N SER A 5 -16.21 -24.31 -4.33
CA SER A 5 -16.92 -23.23 -5.04
C SER A 5 -16.02 -22.05 -5.40
N LEU A 6 -14.80 -21.99 -4.87
CA LEU A 6 -13.79 -20.99 -5.21
C LEU A 6 -12.82 -21.53 -6.25
N SER A 7 -12.80 -20.90 -7.44
CA SER A 7 -11.95 -21.34 -8.55
C SER A 7 -10.52 -20.81 -8.48
N HIS A 8 -10.33 -19.62 -7.88
CA HIS A 8 -9.07 -18.91 -7.70
C HIS A 8 -9.13 -18.09 -6.42
N ILE A 9 -7.98 -17.94 -5.74
CA ILE A 9 -7.84 -17.06 -4.59
C ILE A 9 -6.68 -16.10 -4.84
N TYR A 10 -6.95 -14.81 -4.62
CA TYR A 10 -5.96 -13.74 -4.67
C TYR A 10 -5.83 -13.16 -3.27
N VAL A 11 -4.60 -13.06 -2.77
CA VAL A 11 -4.29 -12.48 -1.47
C VAL A 11 -3.46 -11.23 -1.69
N THR A 12 -3.98 -10.09 -1.27
CA THR A 12 -3.26 -8.82 -1.35
C THR A 12 -2.41 -8.66 -0.10
N LEU A 13 -1.15 -8.28 -0.28
CA LEU A 13 -0.22 -8.02 0.81
C LEU A 13 0.20 -6.56 0.74
N ASP A 14 -0.23 -5.78 1.72
CA ASP A 14 0.41 -4.50 1.95
C ASP A 14 1.87 -4.74 2.32
N SER A 15 2.81 -4.06 1.67
CA SER A 15 4.21 -4.46 1.65
C SER A 15 5.10 -3.23 1.75
N HIS A 16 5.39 -2.78 2.96
CA HIS A 16 6.06 -1.51 3.18
C HIS A 16 7.53 -1.64 3.52
N GLN A 17 8.31 -0.65 3.08
CA GLN A 17 9.58 -0.32 3.70
C GLN A 17 9.32 0.50 4.96
N LYS A 18 10.22 0.41 5.97
CA LYS A 18 10.14 1.30 7.15
C LYS A 18 10.23 2.78 6.73
N TYR A 19 11.08 3.07 5.75
CA TYR A 19 11.13 4.36 5.06
C TYR A 19 10.06 4.40 3.97
N HIS A 20 8.83 4.79 4.31
CA HIS A 20 7.70 4.92 3.38
C HIS A 20 6.99 6.25 3.61
N ILE A 21 6.43 6.87 2.56
CA ILE A 21 5.87 8.23 2.61
C ILE A 21 4.73 8.40 3.61
N ALA A 22 4.01 7.32 3.93
CA ALA A 22 2.97 7.31 4.93
C ALA A 22 3.45 6.87 6.33
N HIS A 23 4.76 6.74 6.56
CA HIS A 23 5.34 6.41 7.86
C HIS A 23 6.08 7.62 8.48
N PRO A 24 6.20 7.67 9.82
CA PRO A 24 6.88 8.76 10.53
C PRO A 24 8.29 9.04 10.02
N LEU A 25 9.06 7.99 9.70
CA LEU A 25 10.46 8.11 9.32
C LEU A 25 10.69 8.97 8.06
N PHE A 26 9.70 9.11 7.20
CA PHE A 26 9.82 9.88 5.95
C PHE A 26 9.79 11.40 6.19
N TRP A 27 9.21 11.87 7.29
CA TRP A 27 8.95 13.28 7.56
C TRP A 27 9.61 13.74 8.86
N VAL A 28 10.01 15.00 8.91
CA VAL A 28 10.55 15.66 10.10
C VAL A 28 10.04 17.11 10.19
N ASN A 29 9.89 17.63 11.40
CA ASN A 29 9.60 19.04 11.63
C ASN A 29 10.89 19.89 11.73
N ALA A 30 10.76 21.17 12.06
CA ALA A 30 11.90 22.08 12.23
C ALA A 30 12.88 21.69 13.35
N ARG A 31 12.44 20.88 14.32
CA ARG A 31 13.24 20.32 15.42
C ARG A 31 13.83 18.95 15.10
N ASN A 32 13.66 18.47 13.86
CA ASN A 32 14.07 17.13 13.42
C ASN A 32 13.33 15.98 14.13
N GLU A 33 12.13 16.26 14.66
CA GLU A 33 11.25 15.27 15.27
C GLU A 33 10.32 14.68 14.21
N HIS A 34 9.97 13.40 14.34
CA HIS A 34 9.05 12.69 13.44
C HIS A 34 7.58 12.96 13.83
N PRO A 35 6.63 12.94 12.87
CA PRO A 35 5.21 13.04 13.20
C PRO A 35 4.76 11.79 13.97
N GLU A 36 3.88 11.99 14.96
CA GLU A 36 3.23 10.87 15.63
C GLU A 36 2.28 10.14 14.67
N PRO A 37 2.05 8.83 14.85
CA PRO A 37 1.02 8.12 14.11
C PRO A 37 -0.34 8.82 14.18
N PHE A 38 -1.09 8.70 13.09
CA PHE A 38 -2.37 9.36 12.80
C PHE A 38 -2.29 10.88 12.62
N THR A 39 -1.09 11.45 12.56
CA THR A 39 -0.91 12.85 12.12
C THR A 39 -1.33 13.00 10.67
N THR A 40 -2.16 14.00 10.37
CA THR A 40 -2.47 14.39 9.00
C THR A 40 -1.49 15.45 8.52
N ILE A 41 -0.78 15.18 7.42
CA ILE A 41 0.13 16.12 6.76
C ILE A 41 -0.55 16.71 5.53
N THR A 42 -0.83 18.01 5.57
CA THR A 42 -1.46 18.73 4.46
C THR A 42 -0.43 19.33 3.52
N LYS A 43 -0.85 19.66 2.29
CA LYS A 43 -0.04 20.43 1.33
C LYS A 43 0.53 21.71 1.98
N LYS A 44 -0.31 22.47 2.67
CA LYS A 44 0.07 23.74 3.31
C LYS A 44 1.18 23.55 4.35
N MET A 45 1.12 22.48 5.14
CA MET A 45 2.15 22.17 6.14
C MET A 45 3.51 21.86 5.49
N VAL A 46 3.50 21.21 4.32
CA VAL A 46 4.73 20.95 3.56
C VAL A 46 5.27 22.21 2.88
N GLU A 47 4.39 23.06 2.33
CA GLU A 47 4.76 24.34 1.71
C GLU A 47 5.38 25.33 2.72
N THR A 48 4.78 25.43 3.90
CA THR A 48 5.27 26.29 4.99
C THR A 48 6.47 25.71 5.73
N GLY A 49 6.80 24.44 5.48
CA GLY A 49 7.92 23.75 6.09
C GLY A 49 7.68 23.32 7.53
N GLU A 50 6.42 23.27 7.98
CA GLU A 50 6.04 22.61 9.23
C GLU A 50 6.45 21.14 9.20
N TRP A 51 6.20 20.47 8.07
CA TRP A 51 6.70 19.12 7.78
C TRP A 51 7.59 19.13 6.53
N LYS A 52 8.73 18.45 6.61
CA LYS A 52 9.69 18.29 5.51
C LYS A 52 10.08 16.84 5.38
N THR A 53 10.49 16.41 4.20
CA THR A 53 11.01 15.05 4.04
C THR A 53 12.37 14.94 4.75
N LYS A 54 12.60 13.83 5.47
CA LYS A 54 13.88 13.57 6.17
C LYS A 54 15.08 13.66 5.23
N ARG A 55 14.89 13.17 4.00
CA ARG A 55 15.86 13.24 2.90
C ARG A 55 15.54 14.44 2.03
N LYS A 56 16.49 15.38 1.90
CA LYS A 56 16.29 16.64 1.17
C LYS A 56 16.00 16.41 -0.32
N GLU A 57 16.61 15.39 -0.90
CA GLU A 57 16.41 14.96 -2.28
C GLU A 57 14.96 14.52 -2.58
N HIS A 58 14.18 14.19 -1.55
CA HIS A 58 12.76 13.83 -1.70
C HIS A 58 11.82 15.02 -1.45
N GLN A 59 12.31 16.20 -1.09
CA GLN A 59 11.43 17.32 -0.68
C GLN A 59 10.50 17.76 -1.81
N ALA A 60 11.05 17.91 -3.02
CA ALA A 60 10.27 18.25 -4.21
C ALA A 60 9.18 17.19 -4.49
N TRP A 61 9.53 15.91 -4.31
CA TRP A 61 8.57 14.81 -4.45
C TRP A 61 7.49 14.85 -3.36
N GLY A 62 7.87 15.03 -2.09
CA GLY A 62 6.94 15.07 -0.97
C GLY A 62 5.88 16.16 -1.15
N LEU A 63 6.29 17.35 -1.59
CA LEU A 63 5.36 18.44 -1.92
C LEU A 63 4.45 18.09 -3.11
N ARG A 64 5.01 17.52 -4.19
CA ARG A 64 4.24 17.08 -5.36
C ARG A 64 3.21 16.00 -5.00
N TYR A 65 3.56 15.09 -4.10
CA TYR A 65 2.72 14.00 -3.65
C TYR A 65 1.51 14.52 -2.88
N VAL A 66 1.72 15.31 -1.82
CA VAL A 66 0.61 15.88 -1.02
C VAL A 66 -0.27 16.84 -1.83
N THR A 67 0.31 17.50 -2.83
CA THR A 67 -0.45 18.35 -3.77
C THR A 67 -1.41 17.52 -4.62
N GLN A 68 -0.92 16.44 -5.26
CA GLN A 68 -1.78 15.57 -6.06
C GLN A 68 -2.82 14.82 -5.24
N LEU A 69 -2.51 14.45 -4.00
CA LEU A 69 -3.49 13.87 -3.08
C LEU A 69 -4.65 14.84 -2.83
N ALA A 70 -4.33 16.10 -2.49
CA ALA A 70 -5.34 17.12 -2.24
C ALA A 70 -6.21 17.43 -3.48
N GLU A 71 -5.62 17.42 -4.68
CA GLU A 71 -6.34 17.63 -5.95
C GLU A 71 -7.35 16.53 -6.28
N LYS A 72 -7.14 15.31 -5.77
CA LYS A 72 -8.10 14.20 -5.91
C LYS A 72 -9.34 14.35 -5.02
N GLY A 73 -9.39 15.38 -4.17
CA GLY A 73 -10.58 15.81 -3.42
C GLY A 73 -10.95 14.97 -2.20
N ASN A 74 -10.39 13.77 -2.03
CA ASN A 74 -10.81 12.82 -0.99
C ASN A 74 -9.73 12.43 0.02
N PHE A 75 -8.47 12.87 -0.14
CA PHE A 75 -7.37 12.36 0.68
C PHE A 75 -6.37 13.44 1.08
N GLU A 76 -6.14 13.56 2.38
CA GLU A 76 -4.92 14.14 2.95
C GLU A 76 -3.98 12.99 3.36
N LEU A 77 -2.67 13.26 3.44
CA LEU A 77 -1.72 12.25 3.86
C LEU A 77 -1.91 11.95 5.35
N THR A 78 -2.35 10.74 5.68
CA THR A 78 -2.34 10.22 7.05
C THR A 78 -1.03 9.50 7.29
N ILE A 79 -0.35 9.82 8.38
CA ILE A 79 0.81 9.06 8.85
C ILE A 79 0.31 7.85 9.64
N TRP A 80 0.71 6.65 9.27
CA TRP A 80 0.36 5.41 9.95
C TRP A 80 1.50 4.96 10.87
N PRO A 81 1.23 4.20 11.95
CA PRO A 81 2.27 3.42 12.59
C PRO A 81 2.99 2.56 11.55
N GLU A 82 4.26 2.24 11.76
CA GLU A 82 4.96 1.28 10.91
C GLU A 82 4.19 -0.05 10.89
N HIS A 83 3.78 -0.50 9.71
CA HIS A 83 2.97 -1.69 9.54
C HIS A 83 3.42 -2.48 8.31
N CYS A 84 3.06 -3.75 8.28
CA CYS A 84 3.27 -4.65 7.14
C CYS A 84 4.69 -4.56 6.54
N LEU A 85 5.70 -4.46 7.42
CA LEU A 85 7.09 -4.27 7.00
C LEU A 85 7.64 -5.54 6.36
N ILE A 86 8.12 -5.43 5.12
CA ILE A 86 8.62 -6.57 4.34
C ILE A 86 9.67 -7.35 5.14
N GLY A 87 9.48 -8.67 5.25
CA GLY A 87 10.39 -9.57 5.97
C GLY A 87 10.14 -9.66 7.47
N THR A 88 9.13 -8.97 8.01
CA THR A 88 8.69 -9.11 9.41
C THR A 88 7.47 -10.02 9.53
N SER A 89 7.21 -10.52 10.75
CA SER A 89 5.99 -11.30 11.01
C SER A 89 4.70 -10.52 10.75
N GLY A 90 4.72 -9.19 10.91
CA GLY A 90 3.56 -8.33 10.66
C GLY A 90 3.20 -8.17 9.17
N HIS A 91 4.07 -8.61 8.26
CA HIS A 91 3.81 -8.63 6.82
C HIS A 91 3.07 -9.89 6.36
N ASN A 92 3.22 -10.99 7.09
CA ASN A 92 2.67 -12.28 6.67
C ASN A 92 1.15 -12.35 6.87
N VAL A 93 0.52 -13.22 6.06
CA VAL A 93 -0.87 -13.64 6.27
C VAL A 93 -1.00 -14.28 7.65
N ARG A 94 -2.08 -13.95 8.38
CA ARG A 94 -2.35 -14.56 9.68
C ARG A 94 -2.52 -16.07 9.54
N GLN A 95 -1.93 -16.82 10.47
CA GLN A 95 -1.86 -18.28 10.40
C GLN A 95 -3.21 -18.94 10.09
N VAL A 96 -4.30 -18.54 10.77
CA VAL A 96 -5.64 -19.09 10.52
C VAL A 96 -6.13 -18.94 9.08
N ILE A 97 -5.76 -17.86 8.40
CA ILE A 97 -6.07 -17.65 6.99
C ILE A 97 -5.12 -18.49 6.13
N GLN A 98 -3.83 -18.51 6.48
CA GLN A 98 -2.83 -19.33 5.78
C GLN A 98 -3.20 -20.82 5.78
N ASP A 99 -3.69 -21.35 6.90
CA ASP A 99 -4.12 -22.74 7.02
C ASP A 99 -5.31 -23.04 6.09
N ALA A 100 -6.29 -22.14 6.03
CA ALA A 100 -7.43 -22.26 5.11
C ALA A 100 -7.04 -22.12 3.63
N LEU A 101 -6.02 -21.30 3.34
CA LEU A 101 -5.45 -21.19 2.00
C LEU A 101 -4.78 -22.50 1.60
N HIS A 102 -3.95 -23.10 2.46
CA HIS A 102 -3.31 -24.39 2.20
C HIS A 102 -4.34 -25.51 2.01
N GLU A 103 -5.38 -25.58 2.84
CA GLU A 103 -6.47 -26.54 2.67
C GLU A 103 -7.14 -26.39 1.29
N TRP A 104 -7.33 -25.15 0.83
CA TRP A 104 -7.86 -24.87 -0.51
C TRP A 104 -6.89 -25.30 -1.61
N GLU A 105 -5.58 -25.05 -1.47
CA GLU A 105 -4.56 -25.48 -2.45
C GLU A 105 -4.51 -27.01 -2.56
N GLU A 106 -4.57 -27.72 -1.42
CA GLU A 106 -4.60 -29.18 -1.36
C GLU A 106 -5.82 -29.77 -2.06
N VAL A 107 -7.01 -29.19 -1.85
CA VAL A 107 -8.26 -29.66 -2.45
C VAL A 107 -8.35 -29.31 -3.93
N GLN A 108 -7.90 -28.13 -4.34
CA GLN A 108 -8.01 -27.67 -5.74
C GLN A 108 -6.84 -28.09 -6.63
N GLY A 109 -5.68 -28.41 -6.04
CA GLY A 109 -4.45 -28.62 -6.79
C GLY A 109 -3.98 -27.35 -7.53
N LYS A 110 -4.22 -26.17 -6.94
CA LYS A 110 -3.90 -24.86 -7.52
C LYS A 110 -3.18 -24.00 -6.50
N ALA A 111 -2.32 -23.11 -6.97
CA ALA A 111 -1.64 -22.13 -6.14
C ALA A 111 -2.50 -20.88 -5.89
N VAL A 112 -2.41 -20.34 -4.68
CA VAL A 112 -2.89 -18.99 -4.32
C VAL A 112 -2.02 -17.94 -4.99
N THR A 113 -2.64 -16.89 -5.52
CA THR A 113 -1.92 -15.76 -6.12
C THR A 113 -1.74 -14.65 -5.09
N TYR A 114 -0.49 -14.34 -4.74
CA TYR A 114 -0.17 -13.21 -3.87
C TYR A 114 0.11 -11.95 -4.69
N VAL A 115 -0.52 -10.84 -4.30
CA VAL A 115 -0.40 -9.54 -4.97
C VAL A 115 0.17 -8.55 -3.96
N MET A 116 1.44 -8.17 -4.11
CA MET A 116 2.04 -7.14 -3.28
C MET A 116 1.61 -5.74 -3.74
N LYS A 117 1.43 -4.84 -2.78
CA LYS A 117 1.16 -3.40 -2.99
C LYS A 117 1.93 -2.57 -1.95
N GLY A 118 2.17 -1.28 -2.23
CA GLY A 118 2.86 -0.38 -1.28
C GLY A 118 4.39 -0.51 -1.22
N ASN A 119 4.99 -1.36 -2.06
CA ASN A 119 6.44 -1.61 -2.06
C ASN A 119 7.27 -0.41 -2.54
N ASN A 120 6.66 0.59 -3.17
CA ASN A 120 7.32 1.86 -3.46
C ASN A 120 7.17 2.84 -2.29
N SER A 121 8.30 3.14 -1.63
CA SER A 121 8.41 4.08 -0.51
C SER A 121 7.87 5.50 -0.73
N LYS A 122 7.53 5.90 -1.96
CA LYS A 122 7.20 7.27 -2.34
C LYS A 122 5.71 7.48 -2.59
N SER A 123 4.86 6.47 -2.43
CA SER A 123 3.42 6.60 -2.65
C SER A 123 2.61 5.60 -1.84
N GLU A 124 1.61 6.07 -1.11
CA GLU A 124 0.59 5.21 -0.50
C GLU A 124 -0.21 4.43 -1.55
N HIS A 125 -0.67 3.24 -1.19
CA HIS A 125 -1.26 2.27 -2.09
C HIS A 125 -2.42 1.52 -1.42
N TYR A 126 -3.52 2.21 -1.13
CA TYR A 126 -4.70 1.59 -0.50
C TYR A 126 -5.35 0.52 -1.39
N SER A 127 -5.52 0.82 -2.68
CA SER A 127 -6.13 -0.10 -3.63
C SER A 127 -5.16 -1.19 -4.09
N ALA A 128 -5.60 -2.44 -4.22
CA ALA A 128 -4.76 -3.49 -4.78
C ALA A 128 -4.33 -3.27 -6.26
N ILE A 129 -4.99 -2.34 -6.97
CA ILE A 129 -4.79 -2.17 -8.42
C ILE A 129 -4.05 -0.90 -8.83
N LYS A 130 -3.91 0.11 -7.95
CA LYS A 130 -3.23 1.38 -8.31
C LYS A 130 -2.82 2.16 -7.06
N ALA A 131 -1.64 2.78 -7.08
CA ALA A 131 -1.19 3.67 -6.02
C ALA A 131 -1.94 5.02 -6.03
N GLU A 132 -1.93 5.71 -4.90
CA GLU A 132 -2.58 7.02 -4.76
C GLU A 132 -1.90 8.09 -5.60
N VAL A 133 -0.60 8.00 -5.82
CA VAL A 133 0.11 8.85 -6.79
C VAL A 133 1.06 7.98 -7.60
N ILE A 134 1.00 8.08 -8.92
CA ILE A 134 1.94 7.37 -9.80
C ILE A 134 3.33 7.99 -9.62
N VAL A 135 4.31 7.14 -9.33
CA VAL A 135 5.71 7.54 -9.14
C VAL A 135 6.42 7.44 -10.49
N PRO A 136 6.92 8.58 -11.05
CA PRO A 136 7.68 8.56 -12.29
C PRO A 136 8.93 7.68 -12.17
N GLY A 137 9.17 6.85 -13.18
CA GLY A 137 10.27 5.88 -13.19
C GLY A 137 9.99 4.61 -12.37
N ASP A 138 8.79 4.47 -11.80
CA ASP A 138 8.30 3.22 -11.21
C ASP A 138 6.81 3.00 -11.51
N GLU A 139 6.44 3.24 -12.76
CA GLU A 139 5.08 3.09 -13.26
C GLU A 139 4.60 1.63 -13.15
N TRP A 140 5.52 0.67 -13.26
CA TRP A 140 5.21 -0.75 -13.13
C TRP A 140 4.56 -1.09 -11.77
N ASN A 141 5.07 -0.52 -10.68
CA ASN A 141 4.54 -0.78 -9.34
C ASN A 141 3.41 0.18 -8.94
N THR A 142 3.32 1.37 -9.55
CA THR A 142 2.43 2.45 -9.05
C THR A 142 1.28 2.82 -9.98
N SER A 143 1.35 2.45 -11.26
CA SER A 143 0.24 2.62 -12.21
C SER A 143 -0.83 1.55 -12.03
N LEU A 144 -1.85 1.60 -12.89
CA LEU A 144 -2.89 0.58 -12.91
C LEU A 144 -2.28 -0.79 -13.22
N ASN A 145 -2.45 -1.73 -12.28
CA ASN A 145 -2.05 -3.13 -12.44
C ASN A 145 -2.99 -3.82 -13.43
N ASN A 146 -2.73 -3.60 -14.73
CA ASN A 146 -3.50 -4.18 -15.82
C ASN A 146 -3.39 -5.70 -15.86
N VAL A 147 -2.28 -6.27 -15.38
CA VAL A 147 -2.11 -7.73 -15.30
C VAL A 147 -3.16 -8.30 -14.35
N LEU A 148 -3.22 -7.82 -13.10
CA LEU A 148 -4.24 -8.25 -12.15
C LEU A 148 -5.65 -7.93 -12.64
N LEU A 149 -5.89 -6.72 -13.14
CA LEU A 149 -7.22 -6.31 -13.58
C LEU A 149 -7.75 -7.19 -14.72
N ASN A 150 -6.89 -7.54 -15.68
CA ASN A 150 -7.28 -8.41 -16.79
C ASN A 150 -7.53 -9.83 -16.33
N GLU A 151 -6.74 -10.36 -15.38
CA GLU A 151 -7.01 -11.67 -14.79
C GLU A 151 -8.34 -11.69 -14.03
N LEU A 152 -8.60 -10.68 -13.19
CA LEU A 152 -9.85 -10.60 -12.43
C LEU A 152 -11.09 -10.51 -13.33
N LYS A 153 -10.99 -9.82 -14.48
CA LYS A 153 -12.07 -9.70 -15.47
C LYS A 153 -12.45 -11.02 -16.15
N ARG A 154 -11.62 -12.06 -16.08
CA ARG A 154 -11.91 -13.37 -16.66
C ARG A 154 -12.91 -14.17 -15.81
N HIS A 155 -13.14 -13.75 -14.57
CA HIS A 155 -14.03 -14.43 -13.64
C HIS A 155 -15.42 -13.79 -13.66
N MET A 156 -16.46 -14.62 -13.67
CA MET A 156 -17.86 -14.17 -13.70
C MET A 156 -18.28 -13.45 -12.40
N ARG A 157 -17.67 -13.79 -11.27
CA ARG A 157 -18.00 -13.24 -9.95
C ARG A 157 -16.73 -13.05 -9.14
N LEU A 158 -16.59 -11.85 -8.57
CA LEU A 158 -15.55 -11.53 -7.61
C LEU A 158 -16.19 -11.38 -6.23
N LEU A 159 -15.63 -12.08 -5.25
CA LEU A 159 -15.95 -11.92 -3.84
C LEU A 159 -14.76 -11.21 -3.19
N ILE A 160 -14.99 -10.03 -2.61
CA ILE A 160 -13.95 -9.24 -1.97
C ILE A 160 -14.24 -9.23 -0.46
N CYS A 161 -13.25 -9.63 0.33
CA CYS A 161 -13.28 -9.58 1.78
C CYS A 161 -11.88 -9.21 2.28
N GLY A 162 -11.83 -8.66 3.49
CA GLY A 162 -10.61 -8.13 4.09
C GLY A 162 -10.96 -7.22 5.26
N GLN A 163 -9.93 -6.65 5.87
CA GLN A 163 -10.03 -5.67 6.96
C GLN A 163 -9.21 -4.45 6.61
#